data_AF-A0A9P7ETD6-F1
#
_entry.id   AF-A0A9P7ETD6-F1
#
_cell.length_a   1.000
_cell.length_b   1.000
_cell.length_c   1.000
_cell.angle_alpha   90.00
_cell.angle_beta   90.00
_cell.angle_gamma   90.00
#
_symmetry.space_group_name_H-M   'P 1'
#
loop_
_entity.id
_entity.type
_entity.pdbx_description
1 polymer ?
#
loop_
_entity_poly.entity_id
_entity_poly.type
_entity_poly.pdbx_seq_one_letter_code
_entity_poly.pdbx_strand_id
1 'polypeptide(L)'
;IEIAPDGKATRILGAWIGNGVDEQAVWSPILEKIEKVLQCWEKWHPSIEGRKIIIERTIGSMTQYLTIAQGMPKDVENILTTRTRKFIWDGKGNNAISMNILCAPIEKG
;
A
#
# COMPACT_ATOMS: atom_id res chain seq x y z
N ILE A 1 -14.04 23.77 -20.76
CA ILE A 1 -13.07 22.72 -20.38
C ILE A 1 -11.77 23.45 -20.12
N GLU A 2 -11.37 23.58 -18.86
CA GLU A 2 -10.10 24.22 -18.49
C GLU A 2 -9.02 23.13 -18.46
N ILE A 3 -8.02 23.26 -19.33
CA ILE A 3 -6.89 22.33 -19.39
C ILE A 3 -5.82 22.86 -18.43
N ALA A 4 -5.42 22.05 -17.46
CA ALA A 4 -4.36 22.44 -16.54
C ALA A 4 -3.03 22.64 -17.31
N PRO A 5 -2.30 23.74 -17.08
CA PRO A 5 -0.98 23.94 -17.68
C PRO A 5 0.03 22.91 -17.14
N ASP A 6 1.06 22.62 -17.92
CA ASP A 6 2.13 21.67 -17.53
C ASP A 6 2.75 22.04 -16.17
N GLY A 7 2.99 21.05 -15.33
CA GLY A 7 3.49 21.20 -13.96
C GLY A 7 2.43 21.59 -12.92
N LYS A 8 1.17 21.86 -13.33
CA LYS A 8 0.07 22.18 -12.39
C LYS A 8 -0.86 20.99 -12.23
N ALA A 9 -0.81 20.37 -11.06
CA ALA A 9 -1.72 19.30 -10.68
C ALA A 9 -3.07 19.86 -10.19
N THR A 10 -4.17 19.29 -10.67
CA THR A 10 -5.51 19.56 -10.16
C THR A 10 -5.99 18.37 -9.34
N ARG A 11 -6.40 18.63 -8.09
CA ARG A 11 -6.91 17.57 -7.20
C ARG A 11 -8.38 17.28 -7.52
N ILE A 12 -8.66 16.07 -7.97
CA ILE A 12 -10.01 15.60 -8.31
C ILE A 12 -10.26 14.31 -7.53
N LEU A 13 -11.24 14.34 -6.62
CA LEU A 13 -11.64 13.18 -5.80
C LEU A 13 -10.50 12.52 -5.01
N GLY A 14 -9.44 13.27 -4.71
CA GLY A 14 -8.27 12.77 -3.97
C GLY A 14 -7.11 12.31 -4.84
N ALA A 15 -7.33 12.10 -6.15
CA ALA A 15 -6.26 11.92 -7.13
C ALA A 15 -5.74 13.29 -7.60
N TRP A 16 -4.48 13.34 -8.02
CA TRP A 16 -3.85 14.53 -8.56
C TRP A 16 -3.59 14.31 -10.06
N ILE A 17 -4.32 15.05 -10.89
CA ILE A 17 -4.28 14.91 -12.34
C ILE A 17 -3.56 16.13 -12.91
N GLY A 18 -2.47 15.90 -13.63
CA GLY A 18 -1.66 16.94 -14.29
C GLY A 18 -0.43 16.33 -14.96
N ASN A 19 0.16 17.06 -15.90
CA ASN A 19 1.41 16.66 -16.55
C ASN A 19 2.61 17.09 -15.69
N GLY A 20 3.59 16.20 -15.45
CA GLY A 20 4.81 16.51 -14.67
C GLY A 20 4.60 16.69 -13.17
N VAL A 21 3.62 16.03 -12.58
CA VAL A 21 3.35 16.09 -11.12
C VAL A 21 4.24 15.10 -10.38
N ASP A 22 4.74 15.47 -9.21
CA ASP A 22 5.43 14.54 -8.32
C ASP A 22 4.46 13.49 -7.77
N GLU A 23 4.46 12.31 -8.40
CA GLU A 23 3.63 11.18 -8.00
C GLU A 23 3.96 10.70 -6.57
N GLN A 24 5.21 10.81 -6.11
CA GLN A 24 5.60 10.36 -4.76
C GLN A 24 4.97 11.25 -3.66
N ALA A 25 4.83 12.55 -3.92
CA ALA A 25 4.17 13.46 -3.00
C ALA A 25 2.69 13.07 -2.75
N VAL A 26 2.02 12.47 -3.75
CA VAL A 26 0.63 12.03 -3.62
C VAL A 26 0.47 10.78 -2.76
N TRP A 27 1.43 9.85 -2.85
CA TRP A 27 1.37 8.58 -2.14
C TRP A 27 1.85 8.68 -0.68
N SER A 28 2.67 9.67 -0.35
CA SER A 28 3.23 9.87 0.99
C SER A 28 2.18 9.85 2.12
N PRO A 29 1.07 10.61 2.07
CA PRO A 29 0.07 10.59 3.14
C PRO A 29 -0.63 9.22 3.31
N ILE A 30 -0.84 8.49 2.22
CA ILE A 30 -1.45 7.16 2.25
C ILE A 30 -0.48 6.16 2.88
N LEU A 31 0.80 6.23 2.50
CA LEU A 31 1.84 5.40 3.09
C LEU A 31 1.93 5.65 4.61
N GLU A 32 1.96 6.89 5.07
CA GLU A 32 1.99 7.19 6.50
C GLU A 32 0.75 6.66 7.24
N LYS A 33 -0.44 6.83 6.64
CA LYS A 33 -1.69 6.33 7.20
C LYS A 33 -1.71 4.81 7.33
N ILE A 34 -1.27 4.10 6.29
CA ILE A 34 -1.15 2.63 6.29
C ILE A 34 -0.23 2.20 7.43
N GLU A 35 0.96 2.78 7.54
CA GLU A 35 1.93 2.43 8.59
C GLU A 35 1.34 2.64 9.99
N LYS A 36 0.66 3.77 10.22
CA LYS A 36 0.02 4.07 11.51
C LYS A 36 -1.07 3.05 11.86
N VAL A 37 -1.86 2.61 10.88
CA VAL A 37 -2.92 1.61 11.10
C VAL A 37 -2.30 0.25 11.42
N LEU A 38 -1.29 -0.19 10.67
CA LEU A 38 -0.58 -1.44 10.93
C LEU A 38 0.05 -1.44 12.32
N GLN A 39 0.71 -0.36 12.73
CA GLN A 39 1.29 -0.22 14.08
C GLN A 39 0.23 -0.29 15.19
N CYS A 40 -0.98 0.25 14.96
CA CYS A 40 -2.08 0.12 15.91
C CYS A 40 -2.55 -1.33 16.04
N TRP A 41 -2.65 -2.06 14.92
CA TRP A 41 -3.02 -3.47 14.93
C TRP A 41 -1.96 -4.36 15.58
N GLU A 42 -0.68 -4.03 15.38
CA GLU A 42 0.45 -4.77 15.95
C GLU A 42 0.34 -4.92 17.48
N LYS A 43 -0.19 -3.88 18.16
CA LYS A 43 -0.38 -3.87 19.62
C LYS A 43 -1.32 -4.95 20.13
N TRP A 44 -2.17 -5.51 19.25
CA TRP A 44 -3.11 -6.58 19.58
C TRP A 44 -2.55 -7.98 19.31
N HIS A 45 -1.29 -8.08 18.86
CA HIS A 45 -0.61 -9.35 18.54
C HIS A 45 -1.47 -10.32 17.70
N PRO A 46 -1.94 -9.88 16.51
CA PRO A 46 -2.81 -10.71 15.68
C PRO A 46 -2.10 -11.99 15.22
N SER A 47 -2.90 -13.05 15.04
CA SER A 47 -2.46 -14.29 14.39
C SER A 47 -2.04 -14.06 12.93
N ILE A 48 -1.37 -15.02 12.30
CA ILE A 48 -1.00 -14.94 10.88
C ILE A 48 -2.23 -14.72 9.99
N GLU A 49 -3.33 -15.44 10.24
CA GLU A 49 -4.58 -15.25 9.49
C GLU A 49 -5.19 -13.87 9.73
N GLY A 50 -5.16 -13.40 10.98
CA GLY A 50 -5.60 -12.04 11.31
C GLY A 50 -4.76 -10.98 10.59
N ARG A 51 -3.44 -11.17 10.53
CA ARG A 51 -2.50 -10.27 9.83
C ARG A 51 -2.81 -10.21 8.33
N LYS A 52 -3.08 -11.35 7.69
CA LYS A 52 -3.51 -11.40 6.28
C LYS A 52 -4.76 -10.57 6.04
N ILE A 53 -5.81 -10.77 6.83
CA ILE A 53 -7.08 -10.01 6.71
C ILE A 53 -6.83 -8.51 6.92
N ILE A 54 -6.00 -8.14 7.91
CA ILE A 54 -5.64 -6.74 8.18
C ILE A 54 -4.90 -6.11 7.00
N ILE A 55 -3.95 -6.84 6.39
CA ILE A 55 -3.22 -6.39 5.19
C ILE A 55 -4.20 -6.13 4.05
N GLU A 56 -5.06 -7.09 3.71
CA GLU A 56 -6.03 -6.96 2.62
C GLU A 56 -6.97 -5.76 2.85
N ARG A 57 -7.52 -5.66 4.07
CA ARG A 57 -8.46 -4.60 4.41
C ARG A 57 -7.81 -3.23 4.53
N THR A 58 -6.55 -3.15 4.92
CA THR A 58 -5.85 -1.86 5.11
C THR A 58 -5.15 -1.43 3.82
N ILE A 59 -4.17 -2.21 3.37
CA ILE A 59 -3.34 -1.87 2.20
C ILE A 59 -4.18 -1.95 0.93
N GLY A 60 -4.95 -3.02 0.76
CA GLY A 60 -5.78 -3.21 -0.43
C GLY A 60 -6.78 -2.07 -0.59
N SER A 61 -7.61 -1.82 0.44
CA SER A 61 -8.65 -0.79 0.35
C SER A 61 -8.11 0.64 0.18
N MET A 62 -7.00 0.99 0.86
CA MET A 62 -6.47 2.36 0.82
C MET A 62 -5.73 2.69 -0.47
N THR A 63 -5.23 1.67 -1.19
CA THR A 63 -4.42 1.88 -2.40
C THR A 63 -5.21 1.66 -3.69
N GLN A 64 -6.25 0.82 -3.68
CA GLN A 64 -6.97 0.40 -4.89
C GLN A 64 -7.48 1.56 -5.74
N TYR A 65 -8.17 2.54 -5.12
CA TYR A 65 -8.72 3.67 -5.87
C TYR A 65 -7.64 4.51 -6.55
N LEU A 66 -6.62 4.93 -5.79
CA LEU A 66 -5.57 5.82 -6.31
C LEU A 66 -4.72 5.10 -7.36
N THR A 67 -4.51 3.80 -7.20
CA THR A 67 -3.82 2.96 -8.20
C THR A 67 -4.53 3.00 -9.55
N ILE A 68 -5.86 2.90 -9.56
CA ILE A 68 -6.65 2.98 -10.80
C ILE A 68 -6.69 4.40 -11.36
N ALA A 69 -6.78 5.41 -10.49
CA ALA A 69 -6.96 6.80 -10.91
C ALA A 69 -5.71 7.42 -11.55
N GLN A 70 -4.51 7.11 -11.05
CA GLN A 70 -3.26 7.75 -11.47
C GLN A 70 -2.05 6.80 -11.53
N GLY A 71 -2.27 5.49 -11.34
CA GLY A 71 -1.18 4.52 -11.29
C GLY A 71 -0.46 4.47 -9.94
N MET A 72 0.28 3.38 -9.71
CA MET A 72 1.14 3.21 -8.55
C MET A 72 2.62 3.16 -9.01
N PRO A 73 3.47 4.11 -8.57
CA PRO A 73 4.90 4.06 -8.85
C PRO A 73 5.55 2.82 -8.25
N LYS A 74 6.62 2.33 -8.89
CA LYS A 74 7.31 1.12 -8.43
C LYS A 74 7.89 1.26 -7.02
N ASP A 75 8.38 2.44 -6.66
CA ASP A 75 8.90 2.73 -5.33
C ASP A 75 7.81 2.57 -4.25
N VAL A 76 6.60 3.03 -4.54
CA VAL A 76 5.44 2.89 -3.64
C VAL A 76 5.07 1.42 -3.47
N GLU A 77 5.03 0.66 -4.57
CA GLU A 77 4.78 -0.79 -4.54
C GLU A 77 5.84 -1.53 -3.70
N ASN A 78 7.12 -1.17 -3.85
CA ASN A 78 8.23 -1.76 -3.10
C ASN A 78 8.11 -1.45 -1.59
N ILE A 79 7.73 -0.22 -1.22
CA ILE A 79 7.49 0.17 0.17
C ILE A 79 6.33 -0.64 0.76
N LEU A 80 5.20 -0.73 0.06
CA LEU A 80 4.03 -1.48 0.51
C LEU A 80 4.34 -2.97 0.66
N THR A 81 5.07 -3.55 -0.29
CA THR A 81 5.52 -4.96 -0.24
C THR A 81 6.41 -5.21 0.97
N THR A 82 7.36 -4.30 1.22
CA THR A 82 8.27 -4.39 2.38
C THR A 82 7.50 -4.31 3.70
N ARG A 83 6.54 -3.39 3.81
CA ARG A 83 5.70 -3.26 5.01
C ARG A 83 4.78 -4.45 5.23
N THR A 84 4.16 -4.94 4.16
CA THR A 84 3.34 -6.17 4.19
C THR A 84 4.15 -7.34 4.73
N ARG A 85 5.36 -7.53 4.18
CA ARG A 85 6.28 -8.58 4.58
C ARG A 85 6.77 -8.43 6.03
N LYS A 86 7.03 -7.20 6.48
CA LYS A 86 7.39 -6.95 7.88
C LYS A 86 6.23 -7.27 8.83
N PHE A 87 5.02 -6.84 8.46
CA PHE A 87 3.83 -7.00 9.28
C PHE A 87 3.36 -8.45 9.37
N ILE A 88 3.43 -9.24 8.30
CA ILE A 88 3.02 -10.67 8.38
C ILE A 88 3.89 -11.47 9.36
N TRP A 89 5.17 -11.11 9.51
CA TRP A 89 6.16 -11.80 10.36
C TRP A 89 6.45 -11.12 11.70
N ASP A 90 5.53 -10.29 12.23
CA ASP A 90 5.66 -9.67 13.57
C ASP A 90 6.95 -8.84 13.71
N GLY A 91 7.50 -8.33 12.61
CA GLY A 91 8.78 -7.61 12.59
C GLY A 91 10.02 -8.44 13.00
N LYS A 92 9.90 -9.75 13.25
CA LYS A 92 10.98 -10.63 13.77
C LYS A 92 12.00 -11.08 12.72
N GLY A 93 12.00 -10.47 11.54
CA GLY A 93 13.10 -10.54 10.57
C GLY A 93 13.25 -11.85 9.78
N ASN A 94 12.76 -12.98 10.30
CA ASN A 94 12.86 -14.25 9.60
C ASN A 94 11.60 -14.54 8.79
N ASN A 95 11.68 -14.24 7.49
CA ASN A 95 10.67 -14.65 6.54
C ASN A 95 10.68 -16.18 6.45
N ALA A 96 9.73 -16.85 7.10
CA ALA A 96 9.69 -18.31 7.12
C ALA A 96 9.45 -18.91 5.72
N ILE A 97 8.76 -18.16 4.86
CA ILE A 97 8.44 -18.56 3.48
C ILE A 97 8.71 -17.42 2.50
N SER A 98 8.91 -17.78 1.22
CA SER A 98 9.06 -16.81 0.14
C SER A 98 7.74 -16.08 -0.14
N MET A 99 7.81 -14.86 -0.69
CA MET A 99 6.61 -14.07 -1.02
C MET A 99 5.70 -14.79 -2.02
N ASN A 100 6.29 -15.52 -2.97
CA ASN A 100 5.54 -16.28 -3.96
C ASN A 100 4.68 -17.39 -3.33
N ILE A 101 5.19 -18.03 -2.27
CA ILE A 101 4.45 -19.04 -1.53
C ILE A 101 3.39 -18.37 -0.64
N LEU A 102 3.70 -17.24 -0.01
CA LEU A 102 2.75 -16.49 0.82
C LEU A 102 1.51 -16.03 0.02
N CYS A 103 1.70 -15.64 -1.24
CA CYS A 103 0.63 -15.22 -2.14
C CYS A 103 -0.01 -16.37 -2.94
N ALA A 104 0.43 -17.62 -2.74
CA ALA A 104 -0.12 -18.74 -3.47
C ALA A 104 -1.57 -19.02 -3.01
N PRO A 105 -2.43 -19.55 -3.91
CA PRO A 105 -3.75 -20.03 -3.51
C PRO A 105 -3.65 -21.11 -2.44
N ILE A 106 -4.67 -21.21 -1.58
CA ILE A 106 -4.76 -22.25 -0.52
C ILE A 106 -4.63 -23.66 -1.11
N GLU A 107 -5.02 -23.87 -2.36
CA GLU A 107 -4.90 -25.16 -3.06
C GLU A 107 -3.44 -25.60 -3.30
N LYS A 108 -2.48 -24.67 -3.24
CA LYS A 108 -1.05 -24.93 -3.48
C LYS A 108 -0.22 -25.00 -2.19
N GLY A 109 -0.86 -24.98 -1.01
CA GLY A 109 -0.20 -25.03 0.31
C GLY A 109 -1.17 -25.22 1.47
#